data_AF-X0V3S1-F1
#
_entry.id   AF-X0V3S1-F1
#
_cell.length_a   1.000
_cell.length_b   1.000
_cell.length_c   1.000
_cell.angle_alpha   90.00
_cell.angle_beta   90.00
_cell.angle_gamma   90.00
#
_symmetry.space_group_name_H-M   'P 1'
#
loop_
_entity.id
_entity.type
_entity.pdbx_description
1 polymer ?
#
loop_
_entity_poly.entity_id
_entity_poly.type
_entity_poly.pdbx_seq_one_letter_code
_entity_poly.pdbx_strand_id
1 'polypeptide(L)'
;GFVLGADHPIDTRPDPDQIDRWLKEKTTGGLRMFDGTALLGMFQLPAHIRRAIAEETRVYTLQEPPKFFGKGTVEQASATPRGFDFHRR
;
A
#
# COMPACT_ATOMS: atom_id res chain seq x y z
N GLY A 1 -1.13 -7.20 2.47
CA GLY A 1 0.20 -6.65 2.81
C GLY A 1 0.17 -5.15 2.61
N PHE A 2 1.19 -4.46 3.09
CA PHE A 2 1.39 -3.02 2.88
C PHE A 2 2.72 -2.79 2.15
N VAL A 3 2.87 -1.65 1.49
CA VAL A 3 4.10 -1.26 0.80
C VAL A 3 4.42 0.19 1.14
N LEU A 4 5.71 0.50 1.32
CA LEU A 4 6.23 1.86 1.45
C LEU A 4 6.98 2.21 0.16
N GLY A 5 6.74 3.41 -0.36
CA GLY A 5 7.44 3.95 -1.52
C GLY A 5 7.91 5.36 -1.22
N ALA A 6 9.17 5.65 -1.56
CA ALA A 6 9.78 6.95 -1.40
C ALA A 6 10.71 7.22 -2.59
N ASP A 7 11.02 8.49 -2.82
CA ASP A 7 12.02 8.95 -3.80
C ASP A 7 13.48 8.82 -3.30
N HIS A 8 13.65 8.34 -2.07
CA HIS A 8 14.93 8.09 -1.40
C HIS A 8 14.95 6.68 -0.79
N PRO A 9 16.13 6.12 -0.50
CA PRO A 9 16.23 4.79 0.12
C PRO A 9 15.52 4.73 1.47
N ILE A 10 14.73 3.66 1.67
CA ILE A 10 14.11 3.33 2.94
C ILE A 10 15.01 2.30 3.65
N ASP A 11 15.35 2.54 4.92
CA ASP A 11 16.03 1.55 5.74
C ASP A 11 15.08 0.38 6.04
N THR A 12 15.40 -0.80 5.51
CA THR A 12 14.62 -2.03 5.68
C THR A 12 15.02 -2.86 6.90
N ARG A 13 16.01 -2.37 7.67
CA ARG A 13 16.47 -2.97 8.94
C ARG A 13 16.70 -1.88 9.98
N PRO A 14 15.66 -1.11 10.33
CA PRO A 14 15.79 -0.03 11.30
C PRO A 14 16.19 -0.59 12.67
N ASP A 15 16.97 0.19 13.42
CA ASP A 15 17.28 -0.09 14.83
C ASP A 15 15.99 0.02 15.69
N PRO A 16 15.51 -1.08 16.29
CA PRO A 16 14.30 -1.07 17.10
C PRO A 16 14.31 -0.01 18.22
N ASP A 17 15.45 0.19 18.90
CA ASP A 17 15.55 1.13 20.03
C ASP A 17 15.45 2.59 19.56
N GLN A 18 15.92 2.88 18.35
CA GLN A 18 15.73 4.19 17.74
C GLN A 18 14.26 4.43 17.37
N ILE A 19 13.59 3.42 16.82
CA ILE A 19 12.15 3.51 16.51
C ILE A 19 11.33 3.73 17.78
N ASP A 20 11.60 3.00 18.86
CA ASP A 20 10.87 3.16 20.13
C ASP A 20 11.05 4.55 20.73
N ARG A 21 12.25 5.12 20.64
CA ARG A 21 12.50 6.53 21.03
C ARG A 21 11.64 7.49 20.21
N TRP A 22 11.62 7.33 18.89
CA TRP A 22 10.80 8.20 18.03
C TRP A 22 9.30 8.01 18.29
N LEU A 23 8.82 6.79 18.49
CA LEU A 23 7.41 6.55 18.82
C LEU A 23 7.02 7.25 20.12
N LYS A 24 7.88 7.19 21.15
CA LYS A 24 7.66 7.91 22.42
C LYS A 24 7.66 9.43 22.25
N GLU A 25 8.54 9.96 21.40
CA GLU A 25 8.67 11.41 21.18
C GLU A 25 7.59 11.99 20.26
N LYS A 26 7.09 11.20 19.31
CA LYS A 26 6.23 11.67 18.21
C LYS A 26 4.79 11.19 18.29
N THR A 27 4.45 10.33 19.24
CA THR A 27 3.09 9.81 19.42
C THR A 27 2.65 9.94 20.88
N THR A 28 1.35 9.77 21.12
CA THR A 28 0.76 9.83 22.46
C THR A 28 -0.14 8.63 22.71
N GLY A 29 -0.30 8.24 23.98
CA GLY A 29 -1.25 7.19 24.38
C GLY A 29 -0.74 5.75 24.28
N GLY A 30 0.45 5.53 23.73
CA GLY A 30 1.07 4.21 23.59
C GLY A 30 0.39 3.34 22.53
N LEU A 31 1.18 2.72 21.66
CA LEU A 31 0.66 1.85 20.61
C LEU A 31 0.56 0.40 21.15
N ARG A 32 -0.56 -0.26 20.88
CA ARG A 32 -0.82 -1.62 21.43
C ARG A 32 -0.12 -2.74 20.68
N MET A 33 0.13 -2.55 19.39
CA MET A 33 0.64 -3.57 18.47
C MET A 33 1.98 -3.17 17.85
N PHE A 34 2.33 -1.88 17.89
CA PHE A 34 3.38 -1.31 17.08
C PHE A 34 4.48 -0.75 17.96
N ASP A 35 5.67 -1.30 17.79
CA ASP A 35 6.93 -0.88 18.41
C ASP A 35 8.07 -1.11 17.39
N GLY A 36 9.31 -0.82 17.78
CA GLY A 36 10.48 -1.00 16.93
C GLY A 36 10.70 -2.46 16.50
N THR A 37 10.43 -3.41 17.38
CA THR A 37 10.60 -4.84 17.09
C THR A 37 9.55 -5.32 16.08
N ALA A 38 8.30 -4.89 16.26
CA ALA A 38 7.20 -5.18 15.35
C ALA A 38 7.47 -4.60 13.96
N LEU A 39 7.95 -3.35 13.86
CA LEU A 39 8.31 -2.74 12.57
C LEU A 39 9.43 -3.51 11.87
N LEU A 40 10.50 -3.86 12.59
CA LEU A 40 11.58 -4.68 12.03
C LEU A 40 11.04 -6.00 11.48
N GLY A 41 10.18 -6.69 12.25
CA GLY A 41 9.52 -7.92 11.85
C GLY A 41 8.66 -7.76 10.59
N MET A 42 7.92 -6.66 10.46
CA MET A 42 7.10 -6.37 9.27
C MET A 42 7.94 -6.20 8.00
N PHE A 43 9.20 -5.79 8.11
CA PHE A 43 10.12 -5.71 6.97
C PHE A 43 10.81 -7.03 6.63
N GLN A 44 10.81 -8.02 7.53
CA GLN A 44 11.47 -9.32 7.30
C GLN A 44 10.52 -10.33 6.63
N LEU A 45 10.18 -10.10 5.37
CA LEU A 45 9.32 -10.99 4.58
C LEU A 45 9.90 -12.41 4.46
N PRO A 46 9.07 -13.49 4.45
CA PRO A 46 9.54 -14.85 4.20
C PRO A 46 10.27 -15.01 2.87
N ALA A 47 11.21 -15.97 2.79
CA ALA A 47 12.08 -16.14 1.62
C ALA A 47 11.33 -16.32 0.29
N HIS A 48 10.23 -17.08 0.28
CA HIS A 48 9.43 -17.31 -0.93
C HIS A 48 8.75 -16.03 -1.43
N ILE A 49 8.31 -15.14 -0.53
CA ILE A 49 7.72 -13.85 -0.89
C ILE A 49 8.79 -12.91 -1.45
N ARG A 50 9.99 -12.85 -0.83
CA ARG A 50 11.09 -12.03 -1.35
C ARG A 50 11.50 -12.43 -2.77
N ARG A 51 11.54 -13.74 -3.04
CA ARG A 51 11.83 -14.28 -4.38
C ARG A 51 10.75 -13.90 -5.38
N ALA A 52 9.48 -14.11 -5.04
CA ALA A 52 8.36 -13.73 -5.90
C ALA A 52 8.35 -12.24 -6.24
N ILE A 53 8.64 -11.36 -5.26
CA ILE A 53 8.75 -9.91 -5.50
C ILE A 53 9.91 -9.59 -6.45
N ALA A 54 11.07 -10.25 -6.29
CA ALA A 54 12.24 -10.02 -7.15
C ALA A 54 12.04 -10.52 -8.60
N GLU A 55 11.19 -11.54 -8.79
CA GLU A 55 10.87 -12.12 -10.09
C GLU A 55 9.70 -11.44 -10.80
N GLU A 56 8.89 -10.64 -10.09
CA GLU A 56 7.73 -9.96 -10.65
C GLU A 56 8.15 -8.83 -11.61
N THR A 57 7.57 -8.83 -12.81
CA THR A 57 7.89 -7.88 -13.87
C THR A 57 6.68 -7.06 -14.32
N ARG A 58 5.48 -7.35 -13.83
CA ARG A 58 4.26 -6.69 -14.26
C ARG A 58 4.17 -5.27 -13.70
N VAL A 59 4.07 -4.30 -14.61
CA VAL A 59 3.81 -2.89 -14.27
C VAL A 59 2.39 -2.54 -14.71
N TYR A 60 1.55 -2.13 -13.76
CA TYR A 60 0.23 -1.61 -14.07
C TYR A 60 0.32 -0.16 -14.55
N THR A 61 -0.40 0.15 -15.62
CA THR A 61 -0.46 1.50 -16.21
C THR A 61 -1.91 1.93 -16.39
N LEU A 62 -2.13 3.18 -16.83
CA LEU A 62 -3.48 3.64 -17.19
C LEU A 62 -4.02 2.91 -18.42
N GLN A 63 -3.15 2.53 -19.37
CA GLN A 63 -3.51 1.80 -20.58
C GLN A 63 -3.75 0.30 -20.29
N GLU A 64 -2.99 -0.26 -19.35
CA GLU A 64 -3.16 -1.64 -18.89
C GLU A 64 -3.36 -1.67 -17.36
N PRO A 65 -4.58 -1.33 -16.88
CA PRO A 65 -4.89 -1.31 -15.46
C PRO A 65 -4.98 -2.74 -14.89
N PRO A 66 -4.87 -2.90 -13.56
CA PRO A 66 -5.04 -4.19 -12.93
C PRO A 66 -6.45 -4.74 -13.15
N LYS A 67 -6.55 -6.02 -13.49
CA LYS A 67 -7.83 -6.74 -13.52
C LYS A 67 -8.11 -7.29 -12.12
N PHE A 68 -9.07 -6.71 -11.42
CA PHE A 68 -9.51 -7.24 -10.13
C PHE A 68 -10.37 -8.49 -10.34
N PHE A 69 -9.82 -9.65 -10.00
CA PHE A 69 -10.57 -10.89 -9.90
C PHE A 69 -10.76 -11.26 -8.43
N GLY A 70 -11.75 -10.63 -7.81
CA GLY A 70 -12.26 -11.01 -6.49
C GLY A 70 -13.76 -10.76 -6.46
N LYS A 71 -14.53 -11.62 -5.78
CA LYS A 71 -15.94 -11.36 -5.45
C LYS A 71 -16.02 -10.28 -4.34
N GLY A 72 -15.41 -9.13 -4.56
CA GLY A 72 -15.67 -7.93 -3.78
C GLY A 72 -16.78 -7.17 -4.48
N THR A 73 -17.90 -6.93 -3.79
CA THR A 73 -19.00 -6.09 -4.29
C THR A 73 -18.50 -4.66 -4.41
N VAL A 74 -17.92 -4.33 -5.54
CA VAL A 74 -17.77 -2.94 -5.96
C VAL A 74 -18.65 -2.81 -7.19
N GLU A 75 -19.88 -2.35 -6.98
CA GLU A 75 -20.72 -1.87 -8.08
C GLU A 75 -19.93 -0.80 -8.81
N GLN A 76 -19.48 -1.15 -10.02
CA GLN A 76 -18.90 -0.19 -10.92
C GLN A 76 -20.05 0.69 -11.39
N ALA A 77 -20.19 1.88 -10.80
CA ALA A 77 -21.05 2.91 -11.34
C ALA A 77 -20.53 3.23 -12.75
N SER A 78 -21.23 2.73 -13.76
CA SER A 78 -20.97 3.10 -15.15
C SER A 78 -21.23 4.60 -15.28
N ALA A 79 -20.17 5.36 -15.46
CA ALA A 79 -20.26 6.74 -15.91
C ALA A 79 -20.71 6.71 -17.38
N THR A 80 -22.02 6.58 -17.61
CA THR A 80 -22.61 6.97 -18.88
C THR A 80 -22.55 8.49 -18.95
N PRO A 81 -21.84 9.08 -19.92
CA PRO A 81 -21.93 10.52 -20.12
C PRO A 81 -23.36 10.82 -20.55
N ARG A 82 -24.16 11.45 -19.68
CA ARG A 82 -25.44 12.02 -20.10
C ARG A 82 -25.10 13.22 -20.99
N GLY A 83 -25.09 12.99 -22.31
CA GLY A 83 -25.20 14.06 -23.29
C GLY A 83 -26.48 14.84 -22.99
N PHE A 84 -26.33 16.13 -22.70
CA PHE A 84 -27.43 17.06 -22.57
C PHE A 84 -27.90 17.41 -24.00
N ASP A 85 -29.04 16.87 -24.41
CA ASP A 85 -29.63 17.14 -25.72
C ASP A 85 -30.61 18.32 -25.58
N PHE A 86 -30.20 19.49 -26.08
CA PHE A 86 -30.93 20.75 -25.95
C PHE A 86 -31.85 21.00 -27.14
N HIS A 87 -32.77 20.07 -27.45
CA HIS A 87 -33.81 20.29 -28.47
C HIS A 87 -35.19 19.78 -28.03
N ARG A 88 -35.88 20.59 -27.23
CA ARG A 88 -37.33 20.79 -27.40
C ARG A 88 -37.67 22.26 -27.21
N ARG A 89 -38.55 22.71 -28.09
CA ARG A 89 -39.20 24.02 -28.16
C ARG A 89 -39.96 24.35 -26.88
#